data_AF-A0A818SP83-F1
#
_entry.id   AF-A0A818SP83-F1
#
_cell.length_a   1.000
_cell.length_b   1.000
_cell.length_c   1.000
_cell.angle_alpha   90.00
_cell.angle_beta   90.00
_cell.angle_gamma   90.00
#
_symmetry.space_group_name_H-M   'P 1'
#
loop_
_entity.id
_entity.type
_entity.pdbx_description
1 polymer ?
#
loop_
_entity_poly.entity_id
_entity_poly.type
_entity_poly.pdbx_seq_one_letter_code
_entity_poly.pdbx_strand_id
1 'polypeptide(L)'
;MRIDNANPLTALDIAHDNSGFVSEWYLDKVYTLQQGHCDKFKADINDVGIPFKLRVSLKNKNLSISWHLDRIQMEALKTDQEYIFHCRKWLSKTEDDKQMIRELPAEGLDISRSLPIVKYIVDVYTENKIGAGTDGNIFINIYGECGDTGVRPLEYSLKNQVDNFIIEAVSLKLIRKVRIGRDGIARQHLDITTYNVKIKTADVFQASTDVDVHLKIFGEKVTRDKIQLITSKNIKSKYERGQSDRFTIDCYDLGKIEHTLIGHNGKIIGARWFLNWIEIDVPKRRELYRF
;
A
#
# COMPACT_ATOMS: atom_id res chain seq x y z
N MET A 1 -5.81 18.28 -0.54
CA MET A 1 -6.95 17.38 -0.80
C MET A 1 -8.24 18.08 -0.39
N ARG A 2 -9.29 17.92 -1.18
CA ARG A 2 -10.62 18.50 -1.03
C ARG A 2 -11.64 17.35 -1.06
N ILE A 3 -12.54 17.31 -0.09
CA ILE A 3 -13.57 16.27 0.03
C ILE A 3 -14.92 16.97 0.01
N ASP A 4 -15.80 16.58 -0.91
CA ASP A 4 -17.13 17.19 -1.04
C ASP A 4 -18.20 16.27 -0.44
N ASN A 5 -19.07 16.88 0.38
CA ASN A 5 -20.13 16.29 1.22
C ASN A 5 -19.59 15.24 2.17
N ALA A 6 -19.28 15.58 3.42
CA ALA A 6 -18.84 14.56 4.35
C ALA A 6 -19.49 14.61 5.73
N ASN A 7 -19.46 13.48 6.44
CA ASN A 7 -19.74 13.28 7.87
C ASN A 7 -18.51 12.52 8.43
N PRO A 8 -18.24 12.49 9.76
CA PRO A 8 -16.89 12.33 10.31
C PRO A 8 -16.10 11.17 9.69
N LEU A 9 -15.02 11.52 8.99
CA LEU A 9 -14.13 10.62 8.28
C LEU A 9 -13.02 10.16 9.21
N THR A 10 -12.73 8.86 9.22
CA THR A 10 -11.83 8.28 10.23
C THR A 10 -10.65 7.49 9.65
N ALA A 11 -10.60 7.21 8.34
CA ALA A 11 -9.38 6.71 7.67
C ALA A 11 -9.40 6.88 6.13
N LEU A 12 -8.23 7.16 5.54
CA LEU A 12 -8.01 7.33 4.11
C LEU A 12 -6.68 6.70 3.68
N ASP A 13 -6.71 5.74 2.75
CA ASP A 13 -5.49 5.17 2.15
C ASP A 13 -5.40 5.59 0.68
N ILE A 14 -4.22 5.97 0.18
CA ILE A 14 -4.02 6.38 -1.23
C ILE A 14 -2.96 5.48 -1.87
N ALA A 15 -3.31 4.74 -2.92
CA ALA A 15 -2.42 3.83 -3.62
C ALA A 15 -1.84 4.42 -4.92
N HIS A 16 -0.58 4.07 -5.21
CA HIS A 16 0.19 4.64 -6.32
C HIS A 16 1.18 3.66 -6.94
N ASP A 17 1.67 4.00 -8.14
CA ASP A 17 2.27 3.08 -9.11
C ASP A 17 3.71 2.59 -8.84
N ASN A 18 4.29 2.81 -7.65
CA ASN A 18 5.69 2.42 -7.41
C ASN A 18 5.98 1.74 -6.05
N SER A 19 5.97 0.40 -6.07
CA SER A 19 6.86 -0.55 -5.34
C SER A 19 6.59 -1.03 -3.91
N GLY A 20 5.50 -0.65 -3.23
CA GLY A 20 5.27 -1.16 -1.87
C GLY A 20 4.08 -0.55 -1.16
N PHE A 21 3.79 -1.08 0.03
CA PHE A 21 2.62 -0.74 0.85
C PHE A 21 2.32 0.76 0.92
N VAL A 22 1.04 1.07 0.75
CA VAL A 22 0.47 2.37 1.06
C VAL A 22 0.60 2.63 2.55
N SER A 23 1.16 3.76 2.94
CA SER A 23 1.00 4.27 4.31
C SER A 23 -0.48 4.58 4.52
N GLU A 24 -1.14 3.83 5.42
CA GLU A 24 -2.47 4.20 5.88
C GLU A 24 -2.40 5.60 6.49
N TRP A 25 -3.14 6.56 5.94
CA TRP A 25 -3.21 7.90 6.51
C TRP A 25 -4.52 8.06 7.28
N TYR A 26 -4.39 8.54 8.50
CA TYR A 26 -5.52 8.79 9.37
C TYR A 26 -5.74 10.30 9.39
N LEU A 27 -7.01 10.69 9.28
CA LEU A 27 -7.41 12.05 9.58
C LEU A 27 -7.26 12.22 11.10
N ASP A 28 -6.08 12.65 11.55
CA ASP A 28 -5.73 12.80 12.99
C ASP A 28 -6.60 13.85 13.71
N LYS A 29 -7.41 14.60 12.97
CA LYS A 29 -8.44 15.48 13.49
C LYS A 29 -9.81 14.95 13.09
N VAL A 30 -10.67 14.75 14.09
CA VAL A 30 -12.10 14.53 13.87
C VAL A 30 -12.67 15.81 13.30
N TYR A 31 -12.88 15.84 11.99
CA TYR A 31 -13.61 16.94 11.37
C TYR A 31 -15.09 16.59 11.39
N THR A 32 -15.91 17.49 11.94
CA THR A 32 -17.35 17.47 11.75
C THR A 32 -17.63 18.03 10.37
N LEU A 33 -17.61 17.13 9.40
CA LEU A 33 -17.94 17.43 8.02
C LEU A 33 -19.46 17.63 7.94
N GLN A 34 -19.93 18.54 7.08
CA GLN A 34 -21.36 18.84 6.95
C GLN A 34 -21.91 18.42 5.57
N GLN A 35 -23.18 17.99 5.55
CA GLN A 35 -23.88 17.75 4.29
C GLN A 35 -23.93 19.03 3.45
N GLY A 36 -23.70 18.91 2.14
CA GLY A 36 -23.67 20.04 1.21
C GLY A 36 -22.33 20.79 1.18
N HIS A 37 -21.40 20.50 2.10
CA HIS A 37 -20.17 21.27 2.24
C HIS A 37 -18.97 20.60 1.60
N CYS A 38 -18.02 21.44 1.23
CA CYS A 38 -16.71 21.05 0.78
C CYS A 38 -15.70 21.33 1.89
N ASP A 39 -14.98 20.31 2.32
CA ASP A 39 -13.93 20.44 3.30
C ASP A 39 -12.55 20.26 2.64
N LYS A 40 -11.61 21.12 3.00
CA LYS A 40 -10.24 21.11 2.47
C LYS A 40 -9.25 20.74 3.55
N PHE A 41 -8.35 19.82 3.23
CA PHE A 41 -7.30 19.32 4.09
C PHE A 41 -5.96 19.34 3.38
N LYS A 42 -4.92 19.72 4.11
CA LYS A 42 -3.56 19.42 3.71
C LYS A 42 -3.18 18.07 4.30
N ALA A 43 -2.80 17.14 3.43
CA ALA A 43 -2.28 15.85 3.84
C ALA A 43 -0.76 15.87 3.59
N ASP A 44 0.02 15.75 4.66
CA ASP A 44 1.48 15.60 4.56
C ASP A 44 1.78 14.12 4.29
N ILE A 45 1.64 13.73 3.03
CA ILE A 45 1.97 12.38 2.54
C ILE A 45 3.32 12.40 1.82
N ASN A 46 4.01 11.26 1.83
CA ASN A 46 5.19 11.06 0.99
C ASN A 46 4.82 11.23 -0.49
N ASP A 47 5.79 11.56 -1.32
CA ASP A 47 5.55 11.65 -2.77
C ASP A 47 5.10 10.30 -3.32
N VAL A 48 3.81 10.25 -3.67
CA VAL A 48 3.15 9.06 -4.21
C VAL A 48 3.34 8.96 -5.73
N GLY A 49 3.94 9.95 -6.41
CA GLY A 49 3.93 9.98 -7.87
C GLY A 49 2.51 10.08 -8.43
N ILE A 50 2.24 9.41 -9.55
CA ILE A 50 0.91 9.41 -10.19
C ILE A 50 0.02 8.40 -9.43
N PRO A 51 -1.04 8.86 -8.74
CA PRO A 51 -1.98 7.97 -8.08
C PRO A 51 -2.78 7.18 -9.11
N PHE A 52 -3.20 5.96 -8.75
CA PHE A 52 -4.13 5.19 -9.58
C PHE A 52 -5.39 4.75 -8.82
N LYS A 53 -5.36 4.80 -7.48
CA LYS A 53 -6.46 4.35 -6.62
C LYS A 53 -6.44 5.10 -5.28
N LEU A 54 -7.61 5.37 -4.73
CA LEU A 54 -7.80 5.86 -3.38
C LEU A 54 -8.82 4.97 -2.67
N ARG A 55 -8.54 4.60 -1.42
CA ARG A 55 -9.47 3.91 -0.54
C ARG A 55 -9.91 4.84 0.57
N VAL A 56 -11.21 4.96 0.76
CA VAL A 56 -11.81 5.74 1.86
C VAL A 56 -12.65 4.81 2.70
N SER A 57 -12.56 4.94 4.02
CA SER A 57 -13.35 4.12 4.94
C SER A 57 -13.91 4.90 6.11
N LEU A 58 -15.11 4.51 6.53
CA LEU A 58 -15.76 5.00 7.73
C LEU A 58 -15.58 3.98 8.85
N LYS A 59 -14.66 4.25 9.77
CA LYS A 59 -14.49 3.49 11.02
C LYS A 59 -15.33 4.15 12.11
N ASN A 60 -16.47 3.56 12.46
CA ASN A 60 -17.21 3.95 13.66
C ASN A 60 -17.89 2.74 14.31
N LYS A 61 -17.96 2.76 15.64
CA LYS A 61 -18.69 1.78 16.46
C LYS A 61 -20.20 2.06 16.50
N ASN A 62 -20.62 3.28 16.16
CA ASN A 62 -22.03 3.69 16.17
C ASN A 62 -22.71 3.47 14.82
N LEU A 63 -23.78 2.67 14.83
CA LEU A 63 -24.54 2.22 13.64
C LEU A 63 -25.33 3.33 12.91
N SER A 64 -25.43 4.53 13.48
CA SER A 64 -26.30 5.61 12.97
C SER A 64 -25.62 6.61 12.04
N ILE A 65 -24.35 6.42 11.70
CA ILE A 65 -23.63 7.33 10.79
C ILE A 65 -23.63 6.77 9.38
N SER A 66 -24.32 7.48 8.49
CA SER A 66 -24.30 7.27 7.04
C SER A 66 -23.62 8.46 6.38
N TRP A 67 -22.73 8.19 5.44
CA TRP A 67 -22.02 9.25 4.70
C TRP A 67 -22.14 9.05 3.19
N HIS A 68 -22.88 9.92 2.51
CA HIS A 68 -22.86 9.94 1.05
C HIS A 68 -21.69 10.78 0.52
N LEU A 69 -20.65 10.11 0.02
CA LEU A 69 -19.48 10.75 -0.58
C LEU A 69 -19.73 10.96 -2.08
N ASP A 70 -19.66 12.22 -2.55
CA ASP A 70 -19.71 12.51 -3.99
C ASP A 70 -18.35 12.21 -4.64
N ARG A 71 -17.31 12.94 -4.24
CA ARG A 71 -15.95 12.79 -4.78
C ARG A 71 -14.88 13.31 -3.83
N ILE A 72 -13.65 12.88 -4.08
CA ILE A 72 -12.43 13.43 -3.47
C ILE A 72 -11.59 14.03 -4.60
N GLN A 73 -11.10 15.25 -4.41
CA GLN A 73 -10.17 15.93 -5.31
C GLN A 73 -8.82 16.09 -4.60
N MET A 74 -7.75 15.67 -5.26
CA MET A 74 -6.39 15.78 -4.77
C MET A 74 -5.61 16.74 -5.66
N GLU A 75 -4.81 17.60 -5.03
CA GLU A 75 -3.94 18.55 -5.69
C GLU A 75 -2.52 18.26 -5.22
N ALA A 76 -1.64 17.94 -6.18
CA ALA A 76 -0.24 17.67 -5.93
C ALA A 76 0.53 18.99 -5.86
N LEU A 77 0.73 19.52 -4.65
CA LEU A 77 1.27 20.86 -4.41
C LEU A 77 2.64 21.16 -5.06
N LYS A 78 3.42 20.13 -5.42
CA LYS A 78 4.72 20.29 -6.09
C LYS A 78 4.62 20.37 -7.61
N THR A 79 3.65 19.67 -8.19
CA THR A 79 3.48 19.55 -9.65
C THR A 79 2.29 20.33 -10.17
N ASP A 80 1.45 20.88 -9.29
CA ASP A 80 0.20 21.56 -9.59
C ASP A 80 -0.78 20.68 -10.40
N GLN A 81 -0.65 19.36 -10.24
CA GLN A 81 -1.54 18.40 -10.89
C GLN A 81 -2.76 18.11 -10.03
N GLU A 82 -3.91 18.00 -10.67
CA GLU A 82 -5.16 17.63 -10.03
C GLU A 82 -5.60 16.21 -10.38
N TYR A 83 -6.10 15.50 -9.38
CA TYR A 83 -6.65 14.17 -9.50
C TYR A 83 -8.04 14.11 -8.87
N ILE A 84 -8.97 13.43 -9.53
CA ILE A 84 -10.36 13.28 -9.09
C ILE A 84 -10.66 11.80 -8.83
N PHE A 85 -11.37 11.54 -7.75
CA PHE A 85 -11.82 10.22 -7.32
C PHE A 85 -13.32 10.27 -7.11
N HIS A 86 -14.08 9.79 -8.09
CA HIS A 86 -15.56 9.76 -8.03
C HIS A 86 -16.05 8.59 -7.17
N CYS A 87 -16.96 8.87 -6.23
CA CYS A 87 -17.59 7.86 -5.37
C CYS A 87 -19.10 7.76 -5.63
N ARG A 88 -19.86 8.84 -5.41
CA ARG A 88 -21.33 8.93 -5.54
C ARG A 88 -22.08 7.76 -4.89
N LYS A 89 -21.62 7.33 -3.72
CA LYS A 89 -22.17 6.20 -2.97
C LYS A 89 -22.17 6.48 -1.48
N TRP A 90 -23.04 5.77 -0.77
CA TRP A 90 -23.07 5.79 0.69
C TRP A 90 -21.94 4.96 1.28
N LEU A 91 -21.27 5.47 2.30
CA LEU A 91 -20.50 4.71 3.28
C LEU A 91 -21.40 4.56 4.51
N SER A 92 -22.13 3.46 4.57
CA SER A 92 -23.15 3.21 5.60
C SER A 92 -23.31 1.72 5.84
N LYS A 93 -23.75 1.34 7.05
CA LYS A 93 -24.21 -0.03 7.36
C LYS A 93 -25.69 -0.25 7.05
N THR A 94 -26.45 0.84 6.81
CA THR A 94 -27.90 0.79 6.60
C THR A 94 -28.33 1.23 5.20
N GLU A 95 -27.54 2.08 4.54
CA GLU A 95 -27.84 2.61 3.19
C GLU A 95 -27.10 1.85 2.08
N ASP A 96 -27.65 1.92 0.86
CA ASP A 96 -27.06 1.40 -0.39
C ASP A 96 -26.63 -0.08 -0.28
N ASP A 97 -25.38 -0.42 -0.59
CA ASP A 97 -24.82 -1.76 -0.51
C ASP A 97 -24.30 -2.13 0.90
N LYS A 98 -24.59 -1.29 1.90
CA LYS A 98 -24.19 -1.48 3.31
C LYS A 98 -22.68 -1.57 3.52
N GLN A 99 -21.89 -1.03 2.61
CA GLN A 99 -20.42 -1.00 2.74
C GLN A 99 -19.92 0.30 3.37
N MET A 100 -18.90 0.18 4.21
CA MET A 100 -18.22 1.28 4.88
C MET A 100 -16.85 1.60 4.26
N ILE A 101 -16.50 0.95 3.14
CA ILE A 101 -15.21 1.08 2.47
C ILE A 101 -15.45 1.26 0.97
N ARG A 102 -14.79 2.24 0.36
CA ARG A 102 -14.83 2.50 -1.08
C ARG A 102 -13.43 2.52 -1.65
N GLU A 103 -13.23 1.86 -2.78
CA GLU A 103 -12.03 2.04 -3.60
C GLU A 103 -12.41 2.76 -4.88
N LEU A 104 -11.74 3.88 -5.11
CA LEU A 104 -12.04 4.85 -6.14
C LEU A 104 -10.84 4.91 -7.09
N PRO A 105 -11.02 4.72 -8.39
CA PRO A 105 -9.92 4.85 -9.33
C PRO A 105 -9.60 6.34 -9.54
N ALA A 106 -8.33 6.64 -9.82
CA ALA A 106 -7.90 8.01 -10.07
C ALA A 106 -8.22 8.43 -11.50
N GLU A 107 -8.60 9.70 -11.66
CA GLU A 107 -8.70 10.40 -12.94
C GLU A 107 -7.82 11.65 -12.88
N GLY A 108 -7.13 11.99 -13.96
CA GLY A 108 -6.19 13.10 -14.01
C GLY A 108 -5.60 13.26 -15.42
N LEU A 109 -4.97 14.41 -15.71
CA LEU A 109 -4.45 14.71 -17.05
C LEU A 109 -3.35 13.75 -17.52
N ASP A 110 -2.56 13.23 -16.59
CA ASP A 110 -1.48 12.26 -16.83
C ASP A 110 -1.93 10.80 -16.68
N ILE A 111 -3.22 10.56 -16.43
CA ILE A 111 -3.81 9.23 -16.35
C ILE A 111 -4.57 8.95 -17.64
N SER A 112 -3.90 8.32 -18.61
CA SER A 112 -4.49 8.03 -19.92
C SER A 112 -5.69 7.07 -19.84
N ARG A 113 -5.68 6.13 -18.87
CA ARG A 113 -6.78 5.19 -18.65
C ARG A 113 -6.92 4.86 -17.18
N SER A 114 -8.05 5.26 -16.62
CA SER A 114 -8.42 4.91 -15.25
C SER A 114 -8.67 3.40 -15.10
N LEU A 115 -8.32 2.84 -13.94
CA LEU A 115 -8.55 1.43 -13.66
C LEU A 115 -10.04 1.18 -13.40
N PRO A 116 -10.65 0.11 -13.96
CA PRO A 116 -12.05 -0.18 -13.72
C PRO A 116 -12.27 -0.68 -12.29
N ILE A 117 -13.44 -0.39 -11.74
CA ILE A 117 -13.95 -1.09 -10.55
C ILE A 117 -14.47 -2.46 -11.01
N VAL A 118 -14.06 -3.52 -10.31
CA VAL A 118 -14.44 -4.90 -10.60
C VAL A 118 -14.94 -5.60 -9.34
N LYS A 119 -15.70 -6.68 -9.54
CA LYS A 119 -16.23 -7.52 -8.46
C LYS A 119 -15.41 -8.80 -8.36
N TYR A 120 -14.78 -9.02 -7.22
CA TYR A 120 -14.16 -10.30 -6.87
C TYR A 120 -15.19 -11.13 -6.11
N ILE A 121 -15.52 -12.30 -6.67
CA ILE A 121 -16.38 -13.28 -6.01
C ILE A 121 -15.47 -14.23 -5.22
N VAL A 122 -15.75 -14.37 -3.94
CA VAL A 122 -14.98 -15.20 -3.01
C VAL A 122 -15.92 -16.21 -2.39
N ASP A 123 -15.67 -17.47 -2.69
CA ASP A 123 -16.40 -18.60 -2.10
C ASP A 123 -15.61 -19.12 -0.90
N VAL A 124 -16.23 -19.10 0.27
CA VAL A 124 -15.65 -19.63 1.51
C VAL A 124 -16.35 -20.92 1.88
N TYR A 125 -15.56 -21.98 2.05
CA TYR A 125 -16.04 -23.32 2.41
C TYR A 125 -15.66 -23.63 3.84
N THR A 126 -16.66 -23.92 4.68
CA THR A 126 -16.45 -24.49 6.03
C THR A 126 -16.84 -25.97 6.02
N GLU A 127 -16.01 -26.83 6.62
CA GLU A 127 -16.31 -28.26 6.67
C GLU A 127 -17.52 -28.56 7.57
N ASN A 128 -18.28 -29.62 7.25
CA ASN A 128 -19.37 -30.12 8.07
C ASN A 128 -18.84 -30.96 9.25
N LYS A 129 -18.13 -30.31 10.18
CA LYS A 129 -17.65 -30.89 11.43
C LYS A 129 -18.14 -30.08 12.61
N ILE A 130 -18.46 -30.76 13.72
CA ILE A 130 -18.85 -30.11 14.98
C ILE A 130 -17.72 -29.16 15.40
N GLY A 131 -18.04 -27.88 15.56
CA GLY A 131 -17.07 -26.85 15.94
C GLY A 131 -16.26 -26.22 14.78
N ALA A 132 -16.53 -26.57 13.51
CA ALA A 132 -15.83 -25.99 12.36
C ALA A 132 -16.29 -24.56 11.99
N GLY A 133 -17.41 -24.09 12.55
CA GLY A 133 -17.87 -22.72 12.39
C GLY A 133 -17.11 -21.73 13.27
N THR A 134 -17.05 -20.47 12.84
CA THR A 134 -16.51 -19.37 13.65
C THR A 134 -17.61 -18.36 13.98
N ASP A 135 -17.63 -17.90 15.23
CA ASP A 135 -18.46 -16.80 15.74
C ASP A 135 -17.69 -15.47 15.81
N GLY A 136 -16.43 -15.46 15.38
CA GLY A 136 -15.63 -14.24 15.34
C GLY A 136 -15.75 -13.54 14.00
N ASN A 137 -15.56 -12.23 14.02
CA ASN A 137 -15.51 -11.47 12.78
C ASN A 137 -14.35 -11.98 11.93
N ILE A 138 -14.65 -12.48 10.75
CA ILE A 138 -13.64 -12.86 9.78
C ILE A 138 -13.44 -11.72 8.78
N PHE A 139 -12.25 -11.65 8.21
CA PHE A 139 -11.91 -10.68 7.18
C PHE A 139 -11.12 -11.33 6.06
N ILE A 140 -11.11 -10.67 4.92
CA ILE A 140 -10.32 -11.01 3.75
C ILE A 140 -9.55 -9.80 3.23
N ASN A 141 -8.38 -10.03 2.64
CA ASN A 141 -7.66 -9.04 1.85
C ASN A 141 -7.04 -9.72 0.62
N ILE A 142 -7.35 -9.21 -0.57
CA ILE A 142 -6.85 -9.71 -1.86
C ILE A 142 -5.76 -8.76 -2.34
N TYR A 143 -4.63 -9.32 -2.78
CA TYR A 143 -3.47 -8.61 -3.28
C TYR A 143 -3.25 -8.97 -4.74
N GLY A 144 -2.93 -7.99 -5.58
CA GLY A 144 -2.53 -8.17 -6.97
C GLY A 144 -1.46 -7.17 -7.40
N GLU A 145 -1.29 -6.99 -8.70
CA GLU A 145 -0.28 -6.10 -9.27
C GLU A 145 -0.54 -4.63 -8.98
N CYS A 146 -1.82 -4.22 -8.88
CA CYS A 146 -2.22 -2.84 -8.57
C CYS A 146 -2.57 -2.65 -7.09
N GLY A 147 -1.78 -3.26 -6.20
CA GLY A 147 -1.94 -3.15 -4.75
C GLY A 147 -2.92 -4.19 -4.17
N ASP A 148 -3.69 -3.78 -3.15
CA ASP A 148 -4.60 -4.68 -2.43
C ASP A 148 -6.03 -4.11 -2.27
N THR A 149 -6.98 -4.94 -1.83
CA THR A 149 -8.37 -4.53 -1.54
C THR A 149 -8.55 -3.90 -0.16
N GLY A 150 -7.54 -3.97 0.69
CA GLY A 150 -7.61 -3.66 2.10
C GLY A 150 -8.31 -4.78 2.85
N VAL A 151 -8.39 -4.63 4.17
CA VAL A 151 -9.13 -5.56 5.01
C VAL A 151 -10.64 -5.35 4.77
N ARG A 152 -11.29 -6.37 4.22
CA ARG A 152 -12.73 -6.43 3.99
C ARG A 152 -13.35 -7.37 5.02
N PRO A 153 -14.28 -6.88 5.87
CA PRO A 153 -14.97 -7.75 6.79
C PRO A 153 -15.87 -8.70 6.00
N LEU A 154 -15.83 -9.97 6.36
CA LEU A 154 -16.75 -11.00 5.89
C LEU A 154 -17.89 -11.06 6.90
N GLU A 155 -18.77 -10.06 6.86
CA GLU A 155 -19.93 -10.00 7.76
C GLU A 155 -20.94 -11.07 7.34
N TYR A 156 -21.37 -11.91 8.30
CA TYR A 156 -22.32 -13.03 8.18
C TYR A 156 -21.81 -14.27 7.40
N SER A 157 -21.45 -15.32 8.16
CA SER A 157 -21.33 -16.69 7.67
C SER A 157 -22.45 -17.52 8.30
N LEU A 158 -23.28 -18.17 7.49
CA LEU A 158 -24.27 -19.13 7.98
C LEU A 158 -23.59 -20.48 8.13
N LYS A 159 -23.75 -21.13 9.30
CA LYS A 159 -23.21 -22.48 9.52
C LYS A 159 -23.73 -23.44 8.43
N ASN A 160 -22.83 -24.20 7.83
CA ASN A 160 -23.09 -25.27 6.85
C ASN A 160 -23.38 -24.83 5.40
N GLN A 161 -22.84 -23.69 4.92
CA GLN A 161 -23.03 -23.25 3.54
C GLN A 161 -21.75 -22.70 2.91
N VAL A 162 -21.66 -22.76 1.57
CA VAL A 162 -20.70 -21.96 0.80
C VAL A 162 -21.15 -20.50 0.88
N ASP A 163 -20.41 -19.70 1.64
CA ASP A 163 -20.70 -18.27 1.73
C ASP A 163 -20.06 -17.57 0.53
N ASN A 164 -20.90 -16.90 -0.27
CA ASN A 164 -20.48 -16.14 -1.44
C ASN A 164 -20.30 -14.68 -1.03
N PHE A 165 -19.07 -14.20 -1.04
CA PHE A 165 -18.75 -12.81 -0.75
C PHE A 165 -18.37 -12.06 -2.02
N ILE A 166 -18.91 -10.86 -2.18
CA ILE A 166 -18.59 -9.99 -3.31
C ILE A 166 -17.79 -8.81 -2.79
N ILE A 167 -16.56 -8.67 -3.28
CA ILE A 167 -15.69 -7.53 -2.99
C ILE A 167 -15.65 -6.64 -4.22
N GLU A 168 -16.24 -5.46 -4.13
CA GLU A 168 -16.11 -4.42 -5.15
C GLU A 168 -14.85 -3.57 -4.87
N ALA A 169 -13.91 -3.58 -5.79
CA ALA A 169 -12.61 -2.91 -5.65
C ALA A 169 -12.05 -2.48 -7.00
N VAL A 170 -11.11 -1.54 -6.99
CA VAL A 170 -10.40 -1.16 -8.22
C VAL A 170 -9.57 -2.36 -8.70
N SER A 171 -9.53 -2.58 -10.02
CA SER A 171 -8.85 -3.75 -10.60
C SER A 171 -7.42 -3.89 -10.10
N LEU A 172 -7.12 -5.06 -9.55
CA LEU A 172 -5.80 -5.46 -9.08
C LEU A 172 -4.97 -6.10 -10.21
N LYS A 173 -5.54 -6.21 -11.41
CA LYS A 173 -5.03 -7.01 -12.54
C LYS A 173 -4.79 -8.46 -12.09
N LEU A 174 -3.58 -9.00 -12.28
CA LEU A 174 -3.27 -10.36 -11.86
C LEU A 174 -3.26 -10.44 -10.32
N ILE A 175 -4.13 -11.29 -9.76
CA ILE A 175 -4.16 -11.60 -8.33
C ILE A 175 -2.91 -12.39 -7.98
N ARG A 176 -2.26 -11.99 -6.89
CA ARG A 176 -1.01 -12.60 -6.39
C ARG A 176 -1.21 -13.36 -5.08
N LYS A 177 -2.11 -12.89 -4.22
CA LYS A 177 -2.32 -13.47 -2.89
C LYS A 177 -3.70 -13.16 -2.35
N VAL A 178 -4.27 -14.07 -1.56
CA VAL A 178 -5.43 -13.83 -0.71
C VAL A 178 -5.06 -14.11 0.75
N ARG A 179 -5.52 -13.26 1.68
CA ARG A 179 -5.39 -13.46 3.13
C ARG A 179 -6.78 -13.50 3.74
N ILE A 180 -7.08 -14.53 4.53
CA ILE A 180 -8.28 -14.60 5.38
C ILE A 180 -7.82 -14.63 6.85
N GLY A 181 -8.52 -13.95 7.76
CA GLY A 181 -8.20 -13.90 9.19
C GLY A 181 -9.42 -13.63 10.07
N ARG A 182 -9.25 -13.63 11.41
CA ARG A 182 -10.31 -13.41 12.42
C ARG A 182 -9.93 -12.26 13.38
N ASP A 183 -10.87 -11.37 13.69
CA ASP A 183 -10.72 -10.29 14.67
C ASP A 183 -10.49 -10.88 16.08
N GLY A 184 -9.56 -10.28 16.83
CA GLY A 184 -9.00 -10.86 18.06
C GLY A 184 -7.58 -11.42 17.85
N ILE A 185 -7.24 -11.80 16.62
CA ILE A 185 -5.88 -11.69 16.10
C ILE A 185 -5.78 -10.30 15.48
N ALA A 186 -6.00 -9.28 16.34
CA ALA A 186 -5.80 -7.88 16.01
C ALA A 186 -4.44 -7.78 15.37
N ARG A 187 -4.41 -7.47 14.06
CA ARG A 187 -3.18 -7.18 13.30
C ARG A 187 -2.03 -8.03 13.86
N GLN A 188 -1.97 -9.34 13.61
CA GLN A 188 -0.66 -9.98 13.78
C GLN A 188 0.26 -9.11 12.95
N HIS A 189 1.11 -8.42 13.69
CA HIS A 189 1.88 -7.28 13.30
C HIS A 189 2.35 -7.65 11.90
N LEU A 190 1.98 -6.85 10.88
CA LEU A 190 2.93 -6.79 9.78
C LEU A 190 4.18 -6.33 10.53
N ASP A 191 5.08 -7.26 10.82
CA ASP A 191 6.26 -7.04 11.64
C ASP A 191 7.15 -6.16 10.77
N ILE A 192 6.74 -4.89 10.62
CA ILE A 192 7.46 -3.92 9.84
C ILE A 192 8.77 -3.78 10.58
N THR A 193 9.80 -4.12 9.86
CA THR A 193 11.17 -4.16 10.33
C THR A 193 11.91 -3.15 9.47
N THR A 194 12.64 -2.28 10.16
CA THR A 194 13.50 -1.31 9.54
C THR A 194 14.82 -1.97 9.16
N TYR A 195 15.19 -1.86 7.90
CA TYR A 195 16.49 -2.28 7.37
C TYR A 195 17.29 -1.02 7.03
N ASN A 196 18.35 -0.78 7.79
CA ASN A 196 19.31 0.27 7.56
C ASN A 196 20.35 -0.25 6.58
N VAL A 197 20.31 0.22 5.35
CA VAL A 197 21.23 -0.25 4.33
C VAL A 197 22.28 0.80 4.04
N LYS A 198 23.52 0.33 3.91
CA LYS A 198 24.68 1.12 3.56
C LYS A 198 25.35 0.49 2.34
N ILE A 199 25.46 1.28 1.29
CA ILE A 199 26.14 0.90 0.06
C ILE A 199 27.49 1.60 0.02
N LYS A 200 28.56 0.87 -0.32
CA LYS A 200 29.89 1.46 -0.56
C LYS A 200 30.23 1.36 -2.04
N THR A 201 30.39 2.50 -2.69
CA THR A 201 31.05 2.55 -4.01
C THR A 201 32.56 2.34 -3.82
N ALA A 202 33.18 1.57 -4.70
CA ALA A 202 34.61 1.33 -4.65
C ALA A 202 35.41 2.61 -4.88
N ASP A 203 36.62 2.65 -4.31
CA ASP A 203 37.55 3.74 -4.53
C ASP A 203 38.50 3.40 -5.71
N VAL A 204 37.90 3.22 -6.89
CA VAL A 204 38.64 2.97 -8.13
C VAL A 204 38.22 3.96 -9.20
N PHE A 205 39.10 4.17 -10.19
CA PHE A 205 38.81 5.08 -11.31
C PHE A 205 37.49 4.69 -12.01
N GLN A 206 36.61 5.66 -12.23
CA GLN A 206 35.27 5.48 -12.84
C GLN A 206 34.33 4.52 -12.09
N ALA A 207 34.46 4.42 -10.77
CA ALA A 207 33.56 3.62 -9.94
C ALA A 207 32.19 4.24 -9.71
N SER A 208 32.02 5.56 -9.90
CA SER A 208 30.80 6.30 -9.57
C SER A 208 29.67 6.13 -10.60
N THR A 209 28.44 6.42 -10.20
CA THR A 209 27.27 6.37 -11.08
C THR A 209 26.31 7.52 -10.83
N ASP A 210 25.87 8.17 -11.91
CA ASP A 210 24.83 9.21 -11.89
C ASP A 210 23.44 8.66 -12.27
N VAL A 211 23.33 7.35 -12.50
CA VAL A 211 22.06 6.69 -12.87
C VAL A 211 21.38 6.03 -11.67
N ASP A 212 20.05 5.86 -11.77
CA ASP A 212 19.28 5.24 -10.69
C ASP A 212 19.74 3.81 -10.41
N VAL A 213 20.10 3.55 -9.16
CA VAL A 213 20.41 2.22 -8.64
C VAL A 213 19.14 1.60 -8.06
N HIS A 214 18.95 0.30 -8.31
CA HIS A 214 17.90 -0.52 -7.73
C HIS A 214 18.48 -1.61 -6.83
N LEU A 215 18.03 -1.70 -5.58
CA LEU A 215 18.35 -2.80 -4.66
C LEU A 215 17.12 -3.64 -4.38
N LYS A 216 17.32 -4.95 -4.32
CA LYS A 216 16.37 -6.03 -4.01
C LYS A 216 16.95 -6.89 -2.88
N ILE A 217 16.19 -7.12 -1.80
CA ILE A 217 16.61 -7.93 -0.65
C ILE A 217 15.71 -9.17 -0.54
N PHE A 218 16.31 -10.35 -0.38
CA PHE A 218 15.63 -11.63 -0.24
C PHE A 218 15.91 -12.24 1.13
N GLY A 219 14.87 -12.72 1.80
CA GLY A 219 15.00 -13.38 3.09
C GLY A 219 14.13 -14.61 3.23
N GLU A 220 14.50 -15.46 4.18
CA GLU A 220 13.93 -16.79 4.45
C GLU A 220 12.40 -16.81 4.57
N LYS A 221 11.80 -15.77 5.14
CA LYS A 221 10.33 -15.69 5.35
C LYS A 221 9.56 -15.35 4.07
N VAL A 222 10.21 -15.25 2.92
CA VAL A 222 9.59 -14.78 1.66
C VAL A 222 9.76 -15.80 0.52
N THR A 223 8.64 -16.35 0.04
CA THR A 223 8.55 -17.08 -1.23
C THR A 223 8.53 -16.11 -2.42
N ARG A 224 9.67 -16.03 -3.12
CA ARG A 224 9.96 -15.67 -4.53
C ARG A 224 9.35 -14.44 -5.24
N ASP A 225 8.32 -13.75 -4.73
CA ASP A 225 7.70 -12.61 -5.45
C ASP A 225 7.56 -11.30 -4.63
N LYS A 226 8.23 -11.15 -3.49
CA LYS A 226 8.24 -9.87 -2.74
C LYS A 226 9.63 -9.28 -2.71
N ILE A 227 9.96 -8.64 -3.81
CA ILE A 227 11.17 -7.89 -3.95
C ILE A 227 10.84 -6.41 -3.77
N GLN A 228 11.38 -5.78 -2.73
CA GLN A 228 11.37 -4.31 -2.69
C GLN A 228 12.43 -3.76 -3.62
N LEU A 229 12.06 -2.77 -4.43
CA LEU A 229 12.91 -2.04 -5.34
C LEU A 229 13.20 -0.66 -4.72
N ILE A 230 14.42 -0.45 -4.25
CA ILE A 230 14.85 0.89 -3.85
C ILE A 230 15.37 1.58 -5.09
N THR A 231 14.58 2.45 -5.71
CA THR A 231 15.11 3.31 -6.77
C THR A 231 15.65 4.58 -6.13
N SER A 232 16.93 4.88 -6.31
CA SER A 232 17.54 6.14 -5.86
C SER A 232 17.05 7.32 -6.72
N LYS A 233 15.78 7.71 -6.64
CA LYS A 233 15.29 8.84 -7.44
C LYS A 233 15.93 10.15 -6.97
N ASN A 234 16.67 10.80 -7.87
CA ASN A 234 17.03 12.23 -7.88
C ASN A 234 17.58 12.84 -6.57
N ILE A 235 18.73 12.36 -6.11
CA ILE A 235 19.57 13.13 -5.17
C ILE A 235 20.94 13.28 -5.82
N LYS A 236 21.34 14.53 -6.11
CA LYS A 236 22.67 14.84 -6.68
C LYS A 236 23.77 14.26 -5.78
N SER A 237 24.80 13.66 -6.38
CA SER A 237 26.03 13.18 -5.71
C SER A 237 25.88 11.98 -4.76
N LYS A 238 25.06 10.99 -5.16
CA LYS A 238 25.03 9.66 -4.52
C LYS A 238 25.89 8.68 -5.31
N TYR A 239 26.45 7.69 -4.62
CA TYR A 239 27.29 6.64 -5.19
C TYR A 239 28.58 7.15 -5.82
N GLU A 240 29.12 8.26 -5.31
CA GLU A 240 30.41 8.77 -5.73
C GLU A 240 31.54 7.81 -5.38
N ARG A 241 32.65 7.93 -6.12
CA ARG A 241 33.84 7.10 -5.90
C ARG A 241 34.26 7.16 -4.42
N GLY A 242 34.41 5.99 -3.80
CA GLY A 242 34.79 5.89 -2.39
C GLY A 242 33.74 6.36 -1.38
N GLN A 243 32.54 6.78 -1.80
CA GLN A 243 31.47 7.23 -0.90
C GLN A 243 30.71 6.04 -0.29
N SER A 244 30.16 6.26 0.90
CA SER A 244 29.13 5.38 1.47
C SER A 244 27.79 6.10 1.54
N ASP A 245 26.78 5.51 0.93
CA ASP A 245 25.42 6.01 0.90
C ASP A 245 24.55 5.18 1.83
N ARG A 246 23.69 5.84 2.62
CA ARG A 246 22.78 5.19 3.56
C ARG A 246 21.33 5.45 3.18
N PHE A 247 20.50 4.43 3.39
CA PHE A 247 19.06 4.51 3.21
C PHE A 247 18.36 3.56 4.18
N THR A 248 17.12 3.87 4.47
CA THR A 248 16.28 3.13 5.41
C THR A 248 15.09 2.55 4.65
N ILE A 249 14.79 1.29 4.94
CA ILE A 249 13.70 0.57 4.30
C ILE A 249 12.79 0.03 5.41
N ASP A 250 11.54 0.43 5.39
CA ASP A 250 10.52 -0.16 6.25
C ASP A 250 9.69 -1.14 5.43
N CYS A 251 9.79 -2.42 5.78
CA CYS A 251 9.06 -3.48 5.11
C CYS A 251 8.76 -4.63 6.04
N TYR A 252 8.03 -5.63 5.55
CA TYR A 252 7.76 -6.83 6.34
C TYR A 252 9.04 -7.53 6.76
N ASP A 253 9.03 -8.12 7.95
CA ASP A 253 10.11 -8.97 8.42
C ASP A 253 10.41 -10.08 7.38
N LEU A 254 11.51 -9.90 6.65
CA LEU A 254 12.04 -10.82 5.65
C LEU A 254 12.65 -12.06 6.31
N GLY A 255 12.76 -12.09 7.65
CA GLY A 255 13.52 -13.10 8.36
C GLY A 255 15.02 -12.99 8.08
N LYS A 256 15.72 -14.12 8.15
CA LYS A 256 17.16 -14.16 7.85
C LYS A 256 17.39 -13.76 6.40
N ILE A 257 18.27 -12.78 6.17
CA ILE A 257 18.59 -12.34 4.80
C ILE A 257 19.45 -13.40 4.13
N GLU A 258 19.05 -13.85 2.95
CA GLU A 258 19.74 -14.90 2.20
C GLU A 258 20.65 -14.32 1.11
N HIS A 259 20.13 -13.38 0.33
CA HIS A 259 20.87 -12.74 -0.75
C HIS A 259 20.26 -11.38 -1.14
N THR A 260 21.01 -10.61 -1.92
CA THR A 260 20.58 -9.33 -2.48
C THR A 260 20.83 -9.29 -3.97
N LEU A 261 20.02 -8.54 -4.71
CA LEU A 261 20.31 -8.18 -6.10
C LEU A 261 20.36 -6.67 -6.21
N ILE A 262 21.40 -6.17 -6.86
CA ILE A 262 21.58 -4.76 -7.08
C ILE A 262 21.96 -4.49 -8.52
N GLY A 263 21.43 -3.42 -9.08
CA GLY A 263 21.72 -3.04 -10.46
C GLY A 263 21.42 -1.57 -10.69
N HIS A 264 21.66 -1.11 -11.91
CA HIS A 264 21.33 0.24 -12.35
C HIS A 264 20.45 0.18 -13.59
N ASN A 265 19.67 1.23 -13.87
CA ASN A 265 18.68 1.23 -14.95
C ASN A 265 19.27 1.38 -16.37
N GLY A 266 20.60 1.44 -16.52
CA GLY A 266 21.30 1.41 -17.81
C GLY A 266 20.96 2.53 -18.79
N LYS A 267 20.30 3.62 -18.34
CA LYS A 267 19.79 4.68 -19.22
C LYS A 267 20.87 5.44 -20.00
N ILE A 268 22.14 5.28 -19.64
CA ILE A 268 23.29 5.91 -20.32
C ILE A 268 24.22 4.81 -20.84
N ILE A 269 24.54 4.87 -22.14
CA ILE A 269 25.53 4.00 -22.78
C ILE A 269 26.88 4.23 -22.10
N GLY A 270 27.47 3.17 -21.52
CA GLY A 270 28.73 3.27 -20.78
C GLY A 270 28.57 3.62 -19.28
N ALA A 271 27.35 3.60 -18.73
CA ALA A 271 27.15 3.66 -17.29
C ALA A 271 27.85 2.46 -16.62
N ARG A 272 28.93 2.74 -15.91
CA ARG A 272 29.70 1.77 -15.13
C ARG A 272 29.50 2.11 -13.67
N TRP A 273 29.37 1.09 -12.83
CA TRP A 273 29.34 1.28 -11.40
C TRP A 273 30.14 0.15 -10.76
N PHE A 274 31.12 0.50 -9.94
CA PHE A 274 31.88 -0.48 -9.19
C PHE A 274 31.43 -0.45 -7.73
N LEU A 275 30.48 -1.31 -7.42
CA LEU A 275 30.05 -1.57 -6.05
C LEU A 275 31.14 -2.33 -5.29
N ASN A 276 31.47 -1.87 -4.09
CA ASN A 276 32.41 -2.58 -3.19
C ASN A 276 31.66 -3.58 -2.31
N TRP A 277 30.69 -3.10 -1.51
CA TRP A 277 29.90 -3.95 -0.63
C TRP A 277 28.55 -3.30 -0.29
N ILE A 278 27.63 -4.14 0.18
CA ILE A 278 26.36 -3.74 0.78
C ILE A 278 26.35 -4.24 2.22
N GLU A 279 25.94 -3.38 3.13
CA GLU A 279 25.76 -3.71 4.54
C GLU A 279 24.30 -3.42 4.92
N ILE A 280 23.64 -4.38 5.56
CA ILE A 280 22.24 -4.26 5.99
C ILE A 280 22.20 -4.51 7.49
N ASP A 281 21.91 -3.46 8.25
CA ASP A 281 21.66 -3.50 9.68
C ASP A 281 20.15 -3.63 9.94
N VAL A 282 19.79 -4.58 10.80
CA VAL A 282 18.41 -4.85 11.20
C VAL A 282 18.30 -4.67 12.72
N PRO A 283 18.09 -3.45 13.23
CA PRO A 283 18.17 -3.15 14.67
C PRO A 283 17.24 -3.99 15.53
N LYS A 284 16.03 -4.25 15.03
CA LYS A 284 15.00 -5.04 15.73
C LYS A 284 15.47 -6.47 16.02
N ARG A 285 16.29 -7.05 15.13
CA ARG A 285 16.84 -8.40 15.29
C ARG A 285 18.30 -8.40 15.78
N ARG A 286 18.94 -7.23 15.86
CA ARG A 286 20.37 -7.05 16.16
C ARG A 286 21.26 -7.86 15.20
N GLU A 287 20.87 -7.88 13.94
CA GLU A 287 21.57 -8.60 12.88
C GLU A 287 22.23 -7.62 11.92
N LEU A 288 23.44 -7.95 11.49
CA LEU A 288 24.19 -7.22 10.47
C LEU A 288 24.60 -8.18 9.37
N TYR A 289 24.19 -7.88 8.15
CA TYR A 289 24.54 -8.66 6.96
C TYR A 289 25.49 -7.84 6.10
N ARG A 290 26.50 -8.49 5.53
CA ARG A 290 27.42 -7.87 4.58
C ARG A 290 27.56 -8.76 3.36
N PHE A 291 27.36 -8.16 2.19
CA PHE A 291 27.44 -8.77 0.86
C PHE A 291 28.50 -8.05 0.02
#